data_AF-A0A9E4IWR4-F1
#
_entry.id   AF-A0A9E4IWR4-F1
#
_cell.length_a   1.000
_cell.length_b   1.000
_cell.length_c   1.000
_cell.angle_alpha   90.00
_cell.angle_beta   90.00
_cell.angle_gamma   90.00
#
_symmetry.space_group_name_H-M   'P 1'
#
loop_
_entity.id
_entity.type
_entity.pdbx_description
1 polymer ?
#
loop_
_entity_poly.entity_id
_entity_poly.type
_entity_poly.pdbx_seq_one_letter_code
_entity_poly.pdbx_strand_id
1 'polypeptide(L)'
;MPRNAPSRFMGLLAGLLLAADAAPALRGETAAERQVVIFNSAMDDERLAATREAVAFWNHTLAELQLSPRLAEAAVVVESPLTRPLENYAQRLWRQAGRISSGEIGPRAPRELQDVEGDIFVLLSRQHLMSFAWPVDHTERYFVAIGTRSNDPVANPVATHNVVAHELGHALGLTHNNHPASLMCSPCRSALIASHKGRFLPLTPAERARLLELYNPR
;
A
#
# COMPACT_ATOMS: atom_id res chain seq x y z
N MET A 1 18.98 -2.36 58.50
CA MET A 1 19.07 -3.61 57.69
C MET A 1 17.73 -4.32 57.78
N PRO A 2 17.16 -4.92 56.72
CA PRO A 2 17.14 -4.59 55.27
C PRO A 2 15.73 -4.12 54.82
N ARG A 3 15.57 -3.12 53.93
CA ARG A 3 15.46 -3.19 52.45
C ARG A 3 14.50 -4.26 51.90
N ASN A 4 13.44 -3.82 51.21
CA ASN A 4 13.10 -4.32 49.87
C ASN A 4 12.17 -3.33 49.13
N ALA A 5 12.60 -2.96 47.93
CA ALA A 5 11.86 -2.23 46.90
C ALA A 5 11.59 -3.20 45.72
N PRO A 6 11.00 -2.76 44.60
CA PRO A 6 9.74 -3.26 44.05
C PRO A 6 9.89 -4.38 43.01
N SER A 7 8.91 -5.28 42.94
CA SER A 7 8.84 -6.30 41.88
C SER A 7 8.25 -5.69 40.60
N ARG A 8 9.14 -5.41 39.64
CA ARG A 8 8.82 -5.10 38.25
C ARG A 8 8.51 -6.41 37.52
N PHE A 9 7.26 -6.62 37.11
CA PHE A 9 6.93 -7.64 36.10
C PHE A 9 7.36 -7.12 34.72
N MET A 10 8.59 -7.45 34.34
CA MET A 10 9.13 -7.26 33.00
C MET A 10 8.93 -8.59 32.26
N GLY A 11 7.85 -8.69 31.49
CA GLY A 11 7.60 -9.84 30.62
C GLY A 11 8.59 -9.84 29.46
N LEU A 12 9.56 -10.74 29.49
CA LEU A 12 10.42 -11.06 28.35
C LEU A 12 9.56 -11.72 27.27
N LEU A 13 9.30 -11.02 26.15
CA LEU A 13 8.90 -11.65 24.90
C LEU A 13 10.19 -12.10 24.19
N ALA A 14 10.54 -13.37 24.37
CA ALA A 14 11.59 -14.02 23.62
C ALA A 14 11.05 -14.37 22.21
N GLY A 15 11.22 -13.44 21.26
CA GLY A 15 11.04 -13.72 19.84
C GLY A 15 12.30 -14.36 19.26
N LEU A 16 12.18 -15.59 18.74
CA LEU A 16 13.25 -16.32 18.09
C LEU A 16 13.58 -15.65 16.74
N LEU A 17 14.66 -14.87 16.66
CA LEU A 17 15.21 -14.39 15.38
C LEU A 17 16.02 -15.53 14.75
N LEU A 18 15.52 -16.10 13.65
CA LEU A 18 16.32 -16.92 12.75
C LEU A 18 17.25 -15.99 11.94
N ALA A 19 18.52 -15.91 12.33
CA ALA A 19 19.54 -15.25 11.53
C ALA A 19 19.92 -16.16 10.36
N ALA A 20 19.50 -15.79 9.15
CA ALA A 20 20.01 -16.38 7.92
C ALA A 20 21.38 -15.76 7.61
N ASP A 21 22.35 -16.62 7.29
CA ASP A 21 23.73 -16.26 6.94
C ASP A 21 23.73 -15.42 5.65
N ALA A 22 24.14 -14.16 5.73
CA ALA A 22 24.18 -13.25 4.59
C ALA A 22 25.52 -13.40 3.86
N ALA A 23 25.51 -14.10 2.72
CA ALA A 23 26.62 -14.09 1.77
C ALA A 23 26.85 -12.65 1.24
N PRO A 24 28.09 -12.25 0.90
CA PRO A 24 28.37 -10.91 0.43
C PRO A 24 27.72 -10.69 -0.94
N ALA A 25 26.70 -9.83 -0.98
CA ALA A 25 26.09 -9.41 -2.22
C ALA A 25 27.10 -8.58 -3.03
N LEU A 26 27.43 -9.07 -4.23
CA LEU A 26 28.01 -8.25 -5.29
C LEU A 26 27.09 -7.04 -5.49
N ARG A 27 27.64 -5.83 -5.35
CA ARG A 27 26.93 -4.58 -5.66
C ARG A 27 26.66 -4.52 -7.18
N GLY A 28 25.61 -5.20 -7.63
CA GLY A 28 24.82 -4.73 -8.74
C GLY A 28 24.09 -3.46 -8.29
N GLU A 29 23.80 -2.54 -9.21
CA GLU A 29 22.89 -1.43 -8.95
C GLU A 29 21.65 -1.99 -8.24
N THR A 30 21.54 -1.70 -6.94
CA THR A 30 20.37 -2.10 -6.19
C THR A 30 19.22 -1.32 -6.80
N ALA A 31 18.35 -2.03 -7.51
CA ALA A 31 16.98 -1.61 -7.75
C ALA A 31 16.52 -0.76 -6.57
N ALA A 32 16.03 0.46 -6.81
CA ALA A 32 15.53 1.32 -5.74
C ALA A 32 14.32 0.62 -5.10
N GLU A 33 14.60 -0.13 -4.04
CA GLU A 33 13.62 -0.97 -3.38
C GLU A 33 12.75 -0.09 -2.50
N ARG A 34 11.46 -0.02 -2.83
CA ARG A 34 10.46 0.73 -2.10
C ARG A 34 9.80 -0.21 -1.10
N GLN A 35 9.96 0.11 0.17
CA GLN A 35 9.50 -0.70 1.29
C GLN A 35 8.00 -0.52 1.49
N VAL A 36 7.26 -1.63 1.42
CA VAL A 36 5.81 -1.71 1.61
C VAL A 36 5.52 -2.23 3.02
N VAL A 37 4.92 -1.40 3.85
CA VAL A 37 4.49 -1.77 5.22
C VAL A 37 2.98 -1.92 5.22
N ILE A 38 2.50 -3.10 5.59
CA ILE A 38 1.07 -3.43 5.58
C ILE A 38 0.53 -3.42 7.02
N PHE A 39 -0.40 -2.53 7.31
CA PHE A 39 -1.15 -2.49 8.57
C PHE A 39 -2.47 -3.25 8.38
N ASN A 40 -2.57 -4.40 9.02
CA ASN A 40 -3.73 -5.25 8.96
C ASN A 40 -4.54 -5.18 10.26
N SER A 41 -5.83 -4.90 10.12
CA SER A 41 -6.75 -4.76 11.26
C SER A 41 -7.35 -6.08 11.74
N ALA A 42 -7.08 -7.20 11.06
CA ALA A 42 -7.54 -8.54 11.45
C ALA A 42 -6.60 -9.63 10.90
N MET A 43 -6.42 -10.74 11.63
CA MET A 43 -5.54 -11.83 11.17
C MET A 43 -5.97 -12.47 9.85
N ASP A 44 -7.28 -12.60 9.62
CA ASP A 44 -7.85 -13.34 8.48
C ASP A 44 -8.40 -12.43 7.37
N ASP A 45 -7.78 -11.27 7.16
CA ASP A 45 -8.20 -10.32 6.12
C ASP A 45 -7.76 -10.80 4.72
N GLU A 46 -8.72 -11.21 3.88
CA GLU A 46 -8.47 -11.67 2.50
C GLU A 46 -7.76 -10.63 1.63
N ARG A 47 -7.86 -9.34 1.98
CA ARG A 47 -7.20 -8.26 1.25
C ARG A 47 -5.68 -8.32 1.39
N LEU A 48 -5.13 -8.97 2.42
CA LEU A 48 -3.70 -9.18 2.55
C LEU A 48 -3.13 -10.00 1.39
N ALA A 49 -3.83 -11.06 0.98
CA ALA A 49 -3.45 -11.85 -0.19
C ALA A 49 -3.52 -10.99 -1.47
N ALA A 50 -4.60 -10.22 -1.64
CA ALA A 50 -4.74 -9.30 -2.76
C ALA A 50 -3.62 -8.23 -2.81
N THR A 51 -3.18 -7.72 -1.66
CA THR A 51 -2.05 -6.78 -1.57
C THR A 51 -0.74 -7.42 -2.03
N ARG A 52 -0.43 -8.63 -1.56
CA ARG A 52 0.77 -9.37 -1.98
C ARG A 52 0.79 -9.63 -3.49
N GLU A 53 -0.36 -10.02 -4.03
CA GLU A 53 -0.49 -10.25 -5.46
C GLU A 53 -0.42 -8.96 -6.28
N ALA A 54 -0.95 -7.84 -5.78
CA ALA A 54 -0.80 -6.55 -6.42
C ALA A 54 0.67 -6.07 -6.40
N VAL A 55 1.40 -6.31 -5.31
CA VAL A 55 2.86 -6.09 -5.23
C VAL A 55 3.58 -6.93 -6.28
N ALA A 56 3.24 -8.22 -6.40
CA ALA A 56 3.82 -9.10 -7.41
C ALA A 56 3.49 -8.65 -8.85
N PHE A 57 2.25 -8.22 -9.11
CA PHE A 57 1.82 -7.66 -10.39
C PHE A 57 2.63 -6.42 -10.78
N TRP A 58 2.84 -5.50 -9.84
CA TRP A 58 3.64 -4.30 -10.08
C TRP A 58 5.11 -4.64 -10.30
N ASN A 59 5.68 -5.54 -9.50
CA ASN A 59 7.05 -6.01 -9.71
C ASN A 59 7.23 -6.68 -11.08
N HIS A 60 6.25 -7.47 -11.53
CA HIS A 60 6.27 -8.05 -12.87
C HIS A 60 6.21 -6.96 -13.94
N THR A 61 5.28 -6.02 -13.83
CA THR A 61 5.12 -4.89 -14.78
C THR A 61 6.38 -4.03 -14.86
N LEU A 62 6.99 -3.69 -13.72
CA LEU A 62 8.24 -2.92 -13.67
C LEU A 62 9.40 -3.70 -14.32
N ALA A 63 9.47 -5.02 -14.10
CA ALA A 63 10.46 -5.88 -14.75
C ALA A 63 10.28 -5.95 -16.28
N GLU A 64 9.03 -6.12 -16.75
CA GLU A 64 8.71 -6.13 -18.18
C GLU A 64 9.15 -4.84 -18.86
N LEU A 65 9.00 -3.71 -18.17
CA LEU A 65 9.41 -2.39 -18.64
C LEU A 65 10.90 -2.10 -18.41
N GLN A 66 11.66 -3.05 -17.85
CA GLN A 66 13.08 -2.91 -17.51
C GLN A 66 13.36 -1.72 -16.58
N LEU A 67 12.45 -1.46 -15.64
CA LEU A 67 12.56 -0.39 -14.67
C LEU A 67 13.22 -0.89 -13.38
N SER A 68 14.08 -0.05 -12.82
CA SER A 68 14.84 -0.36 -11.60
C SER A 68 14.01 -0.49 -10.33
N PRO A 69 12.96 0.33 -10.06
CA PRO A 69 12.23 0.22 -8.81
C PRO A 69 11.60 -1.15 -8.58
N ARG A 70 11.59 -1.59 -7.32
CA ARG A 70 10.93 -2.82 -6.86
C ARG A 70 10.13 -2.54 -5.60
N LEU A 71 8.98 -3.16 -5.46
CA LEU A 71 8.18 -3.13 -4.25
C LEU A 71 8.54 -4.33 -3.38
N ALA A 72 8.98 -4.10 -2.14
CA ALA A 72 9.31 -5.16 -1.19
C ALA A 72 8.37 -5.11 0.01
N GLU A 73 7.75 -6.24 0.38
CA GLU A 73 7.00 -6.34 1.64
C GLU A 73 7.99 -6.31 2.80
N ALA A 74 8.06 -5.17 3.49
CA ALA A 74 9.00 -4.93 4.58
C ALA A 74 8.47 -5.48 5.90
N ALA A 75 7.17 -5.28 6.16
CA ALA A 75 6.52 -5.73 7.37
C ALA A 75 5.01 -5.87 7.18
N VAL A 76 4.43 -6.81 7.94
CA VAL A 76 2.98 -6.91 8.16
C VAL A 76 2.70 -6.72 9.65
N VAL A 77 2.05 -5.61 9.97
CA VAL A 77 1.70 -5.21 11.33
C VAL A 77 0.24 -5.55 11.56
N VAL A 78 -0.02 -6.59 12.33
CA VAL A 78 -1.39 -7.10 12.59
C VAL A 78 -1.87 -6.67 13.97
N GLU A 79 -3.12 -6.22 14.08
CA GLU A 79 -3.79 -5.90 15.35
C GLU A 79 -2.98 -4.99 16.28
N SER A 80 -2.31 -4.00 15.69
CA SER A 80 -1.45 -3.08 16.42
C SER A 80 -2.23 -1.89 17.00
N PRO A 81 -1.79 -1.33 18.15
CA PRO A 81 -2.27 -0.03 18.63
C PRO A 81 -2.13 1.10 17.59
N LEU A 82 -1.20 0.96 16.63
CA LEU A 82 -0.99 1.91 15.52
C LEU A 82 -2.18 1.94 14.55
N THR A 83 -2.95 0.85 14.44
CA THR A 83 -4.06 0.74 13.48
C THR A 83 -5.12 1.82 13.70
N ARG A 84 -5.50 2.11 14.95
CA ARG A 84 -6.57 3.07 15.25
C ARG A 84 -6.21 4.52 14.85
N PRO A 85 -5.00 5.05 15.17
CA PRO A 85 -4.54 6.33 14.62
C PRO A 85 -4.57 6.40 13.09
N LEU A 86 -4.17 5.33 12.41
CA LEU A 86 -4.16 5.25 10.94
C LEU A 86 -5.59 5.21 10.35
N GLU A 87 -6.51 4.47 10.97
CA GLU A 87 -7.93 4.49 10.59
C GLU A 87 -8.56 5.88 10.82
N ASN A 88 -8.26 6.53 11.94
CA ASN A 88 -8.69 7.91 12.16
C ASN A 88 -8.13 8.87 11.11
N TYR A 89 -6.89 8.65 10.66
CA TYR A 89 -6.28 9.43 9.59
C TYR A 89 -6.96 9.19 8.24
N ALA A 90 -7.20 7.92 7.89
CA ALA A 90 -7.90 7.54 6.67
C ALA A 90 -9.30 8.16 6.61
N GLN A 91 -10.05 8.10 7.71
CA GLN A 91 -11.37 8.73 7.82
C GLN A 91 -11.33 10.25 7.62
N ARG A 92 -10.28 10.93 8.13
CA ARG A 92 -10.12 12.39 7.92
C ARG A 92 -9.85 12.70 6.45
N LEU A 93 -8.93 11.98 5.81
CA LEU A 93 -8.62 12.12 4.40
C LEU A 93 -9.87 11.88 3.53
N TRP A 94 -10.59 10.78 3.77
CA TRP A 94 -11.81 10.45 3.03
C TRP A 94 -12.91 11.52 3.17
N ARG A 95 -13.10 12.10 4.37
CA ARG A 95 -14.07 13.20 4.58
C ARG A 95 -13.70 14.49 3.86
N GLN A 96 -12.43 14.66 3.52
CA GLN A 96 -11.92 15.80 2.78
C GLN A 96 -11.76 15.51 1.28
N ALA A 97 -11.91 14.25 0.85
CA ALA A 97 -11.88 13.87 -0.55
C ALA A 97 -12.94 14.68 -1.33
N GLY A 98 -12.51 15.32 -2.42
CA GLY A 98 -13.33 16.24 -3.22
C GLY A 98 -13.33 17.70 -2.76
N ARG A 99 -12.69 18.03 -1.63
CA ARG A 99 -12.48 19.42 -1.15
C ARG A 99 -11.02 19.88 -1.20
N ILE A 100 -10.09 18.94 -1.31
CA ILE A 100 -8.65 19.20 -1.43
C ILE A 100 -8.32 19.15 -2.93
N SER A 101 -7.66 20.20 -3.43
CA SER A 101 -7.26 20.25 -4.84
C SER A 101 -6.13 19.24 -5.10
N SER A 102 -6.08 18.67 -6.30
CA SER A 102 -4.97 17.81 -6.70
C SER A 102 -3.64 18.55 -6.53
N GLY A 103 -2.77 18.07 -5.64
CA GLY A 103 -1.44 18.66 -5.37
C GLY A 103 -1.28 19.35 -4.01
N GLU A 104 -2.35 19.53 -3.23
CA GLU A 104 -2.23 19.98 -1.84
C GLU A 104 -1.87 18.81 -0.92
N ILE A 105 -0.89 18.99 -0.03
CA ILE A 105 -0.68 18.01 1.05
C ILE A 105 -1.94 18.03 1.91
N GLY A 106 -2.56 16.86 2.04
CA GLY A 106 -3.69 16.67 2.94
C GLY A 106 -3.34 16.99 4.41
N PRO A 107 -4.26 16.72 5.35
CA PRO A 107 -3.96 16.83 6.77
C PRO A 107 -2.65 16.13 7.10
N ARG A 108 -1.85 16.76 7.98
CA ARG A 108 -0.59 16.20 8.46
C ARG A 108 -0.80 14.75 8.94
N ALA A 109 0.03 13.84 8.43
CA ALA A 109 0.06 12.45 8.85
C ALA A 109 0.26 12.31 10.37
N PRO A 110 -0.30 11.28 11.01
CA PRO A 110 -0.02 11.01 12.43
C PRO A 110 1.47 10.68 12.66
N ARG A 111 1.97 10.86 13.89
CA ARG A 111 3.38 10.55 14.23
C ARG A 111 3.66 9.06 14.03
N GLU A 112 2.68 8.24 14.36
CA GLU A 112 2.62 6.80 14.14
C GLU A 112 2.88 6.38 12.68
N LEU A 113 2.63 7.26 11.71
CA LEU A 113 2.98 7.03 10.31
C LEU A 113 4.32 7.67 9.95
N GLN A 114 4.59 8.88 10.45
CA GLN A 114 5.85 9.60 10.20
C GLN A 114 7.07 8.80 10.70
N ASP A 115 6.96 8.17 11.88
CA ASP A 115 8.03 7.49 12.60
C ASP A 115 8.28 6.05 12.11
N VAL A 116 7.43 5.52 11.22
CA VAL A 116 7.61 4.18 10.65
C VAL A 116 8.49 4.27 9.41
N GLU A 117 9.58 3.51 9.40
CA GLU A 117 10.43 3.34 8.24
C GLU A 117 9.66 2.62 7.13
N GLY A 118 9.63 3.22 5.94
CA GLY A 118 8.93 2.69 4.78
C GLY A 118 8.53 3.77 3.77
N ASP A 119 8.20 3.32 2.56
CA ASP A 119 7.84 4.17 1.45
C ASP A 119 6.35 4.11 1.14
N ILE A 120 5.75 2.92 1.22
CA ILE A 120 4.33 2.72 0.92
C ILE A 120 3.67 2.03 2.11
N PHE A 121 2.71 2.72 2.73
CA PHE A 121 1.99 2.25 3.90
C PHE A 121 0.58 1.82 3.50
N VAL A 122 0.32 0.52 3.48
CA VAL A 122 -0.99 -0.03 3.11
C VAL A 122 -1.79 -0.32 4.38
N LEU A 123 -2.85 0.42 4.62
CA LEU A 123 -3.82 0.15 5.68
C LEU A 123 -5.00 -0.68 5.14
N LEU A 124 -5.15 -1.91 5.63
CA LEU A 124 -6.36 -2.71 5.44
C LEU A 124 -7.37 -2.30 6.52
N SER A 125 -8.17 -1.28 6.20
CA SER A 125 -9.09 -0.65 7.17
C SER A 125 -10.37 -1.45 7.31
N ARG A 126 -10.92 -1.49 8.54
CA ARG A 126 -12.27 -2.02 8.80
C ARG A 126 -13.37 -1.01 8.51
N GLN A 127 -13.01 0.24 8.24
CA GLN A 127 -13.97 1.31 8.03
C GLN A 127 -14.63 1.22 6.66
N HIS A 128 -15.84 1.76 6.58
CA HIS A 128 -16.53 1.96 5.31
C HIS A 128 -16.03 3.24 4.64
N LEU A 129 -15.03 3.09 3.77
CA LEU A 129 -14.44 4.16 2.99
C LEU A 129 -14.16 3.71 1.56
N MET A 130 -14.16 4.66 0.62
CA MET A 130 -13.60 4.40 -0.70
C MET A 130 -12.08 4.26 -0.55
N SER A 131 -11.50 3.23 -1.16
CA SER A 131 -10.04 3.09 -1.20
C SER A 131 -9.40 4.29 -1.89
N PHE A 132 -8.19 4.63 -1.46
CA PHE A 132 -7.41 5.72 -2.03
C PHE A 132 -5.91 5.55 -1.72
N ALA A 133 -5.08 6.21 -2.51
CA ALA A 133 -3.68 6.51 -2.20
C ALA A 133 -3.50 8.01 -1.98
N TRP A 134 -2.67 8.38 -1.02
CA TRP A 134 -2.42 9.77 -0.66
C TRP A 134 -0.94 9.99 -0.31
N PRO A 135 -0.29 11.06 -0.78
CA PRO A 135 1.10 11.36 -0.40
C PRO A 135 1.18 11.72 1.09
N VAL A 136 2.11 11.11 1.82
CA VAL A 136 2.31 11.35 3.26
C VAL A 136 2.90 12.74 3.51
N ASP A 137 3.83 13.14 2.66
CA ASP A 137 4.57 14.39 2.69
C ASP A 137 5.04 14.75 1.26
N HIS A 138 5.98 15.69 1.12
CA HIS A 138 6.55 16.07 -0.18
C HIS A 138 7.58 15.07 -0.74
N THR A 139 7.82 13.95 -0.05
CA THR A 139 8.71 12.88 -0.51
C THR A 139 7.93 11.86 -1.35
N GLU A 140 8.59 10.76 -1.74
CA GLU A 140 7.95 9.64 -2.44
C GLU A 140 7.17 8.69 -1.50
N ARG A 141 6.80 9.12 -0.29
CA ARG A 141 6.05 8.30 0.67
C ARG A 141 4.54 8.37 0.45
N TYR A 142 3.87 7.21 0.45
CA TYR A 142 2.44 7.10 0.20
C TYR A 142 1.70 6.34 1.30
N PHE A 143 0.54 6.85 1.67
CA PHE A 143 -0.44 6.17 2.50
C PHE A 143 -1.59 5.66 1.63
N VAL A 144 -1.76 4.35 1.59
CA VAL A 144 -2.78 3.64 0.81
C VAL A 144 -3.80 3.06 1.79
N ALA A 145 -5.04 3.55 1.76
CA ALA A 145 -6.12 3.01 2.56
C ALA A 145 -7.00 2.11 1.69
N ILE A 146 -7.11 0.84 2.07
CA ILE A 146 -8.03 -0.12 1.45
C ILE A 146 -9.22 -0.30 2.40
N GLY A 147 -10.35 0.30 2.04
CA GLY A 147 -11.56 0.27 2.84
C GLY A 147 -12.39 -0.99 2.66
N THR A 148 -13.44 -1.11 3.46
CA THR A 148 -14.57 -2.01 3.17
C THR A 148 -15.67 -1.18 2.50
N ARG A 149 -16.41 -1.72 1.53
CA ARG A 149 -17.50 -0.98 0.88
C ARG A 149 -18.82 -1.65 1.18
N SER A 150 -19.78 -0.88 1.72
CA SER A 150 -21.09 -1.38 2.20
C SER A 150 -22.03 -1.88 1.10
N ASN A 151 -21.74 -1.57 -0.18
CA ASN A 151 -22.52 -1.97 -1.36
C ASN A 151 -21.64 -2.58 -2.47
N ASP A 152 -20.40 -2.89 -2.15
CA ASP A 152 -19.53 -3.66 -3.04
C ASP A 152 -19.95 -5.12 -2.86
N PRO A 153 -20.11 -5.93 -3.91
CA PRO A 153 -20.17 -7.37 -3.71
C PRO A 153 -18.88 -7.76 -2.99
N VAL A 154 -18.93 -7.90 -1.66
CA VAL A 154 -17.88 -8.35 -0.74
C VAL A 154 -17.57 -9.83 -1.00
N ALA A 155 -17.42 -10.21 -2.27
CA ALA A 155 -17.10 -11.55 -2.74
C ALA A 155 -16.66 -11.58 -4.21
N ASN A 156 -16.30 -10.45 -4.84
CA ASN A 156 -15.58 -10.52 -6.12
C ASN A 156 -14.09 -10.27 -5.90
N PRO A 157 -13.29 -11.34 -5.72
CA PRO A 157 -11.83 -11.23 -5.62
C PRO A 157 -11.24 -10.37 -6.73
N VAL A 158 -11.72 -10.46 -7.97
CA VAL A 158 -11.19 -9.66 -9.09
C VAL A 158 -11.32 -8.17 -8.82
N ALA A 159 -12.45 -7.72 -8.24
CA ALA A 159 -12.61 -6.32 -7.87
C ALA A 159 -11.60 -5.89 -6.79
N THR A 160 -11.43 -6.69 -5.74
CA THR A 160 -10.46 -6.43 -4.67
C THR A 160 -9.02 -6.34 -5.19
N HIS A 161 -8.59 -7.30 -6.01
CA HIS A 161 -7.24 -7.31 -6.60
C HIS A 161 -6.98 -6.05 -7.43
N ASN A 162 -7.96 -5.66 -8.27
CA ASN A 162 -7.84 -4.47 -9.10
C ASN A 162 -7.85 -3.17 -8.29
N VAL A 163 -8.67 -3.06 -7.24
CA VAL A 163 -8.65 -1.90 -6.35
C VAL A 163 -7.29 -1.75 -5.69
N VAL A 164 -6.72 -2.81 -5.12
CA VAL A 164 -5.40 -2.71 -4.47
C VAL A 164 -4.30 -2.38 -5.47
N ALA A 165 -4.31 -3.02 -6.65
CA ALA A 165 -3.35 -2.71 -7.71
C ALA A 165 -3.49 -1.27 -8.24
N HIS A 166 -4.72 -0.76 -8.36
CA HIS A 166 -5.00 0.62 -8.74
C HIS A 166 -4.39 1.62 -7.74
N GLU A 167 -4.64 1.44 -6.44
CA GLU A 167 -4.10 2.36 -5.44
C GLU A 167 -2.56 2.30 -5.35
N LEU A 168 -1.97 1.12 -5.53
CA LEU A 168 -0.51 1.01 -5.65
C LEU A 168 0.01 1.70 -6.93
N GLY A 169 -0.76 1.74 -8.01
CA GLY A 169 -0.44 2.50 -9.21
C GLY A 169 -0.31 4.00 -8.94
N HIS A 170 -1.20 4.56 -8.11
CA HIS A 170 -1.05 5.94 -7.63
C HIS A 170 0.22 6.15 -6.81
N ALA A 171 0.57 5.20 -5.93
CA ALA A 171 1.82 5.27 -5.16
C ALA A 171 3.08 5.17 -6.05
N LEU A 172 2.96 4.63 -7.27
CA LEU A 172 3.98 4.60 -8.32
C LEU A 172 3.91 5.82 -9.28
N GLY A 173 3.08 6.82 -8.97
CA GLY A 173 3.00 8.08 -9.73
C GLY A 173 2.07 8.06 -10.93
N LEU A 174 1.25 7.01 -11.09
CA LEU A 174 0.18 7.00 -12.10
C LEU A 174 -1.02 7.83 -11.64
N THR A 175 -1.76 8.35 -12.63
CA THR A 175 -2.98 9.10 -12.40
C THR A 175 -4.14 8.45 -13.14
N HIS A 176 -5.37 8.84 -12.79
CA HIS A 176 -6.56 8.32 -13.44
C HIS A 176 -6.58 8.61 -14.95
N ASN A 177 -7.16 7.72 -15.73
CA ASN A 177 -7.53 7.94 -17.13
C ASN A 177 -8.98 7.54 -17.40
N ASN A 178 -9.51 7.92 -18.56
CA ASN A 178 -10.91 7.68 -18.94
C ASN A 178 -11.15 6.35 -19.66
N HIS A 179 -10.18 5.43 -19.72
CA HIS A 179 -10.36 4.13 -20.35
C HIS A 179 -11.03 3.16 -19.36
N PRO A 180 -12.31 2.77 -19.56
CA PRO A 180 -13.09 2.07 -18.53
C PRO A 180 -12.67 0.61 -18.27
N ALA A 181 -11.71 0.09 -19.04
CA ALA A 181 -11.17 -1.26 -18.93
C ALA A 181 -9.65 -1.27 -18.64
N SER A 182 -9.06 -0.12 -18.27
CA SER A 182 -7.68 -0.02 -17.81
C SER A 182 -7.60 -0.10 -16.29
N LEU A 183 -6.40 -0.40 -15.78
CA LEU A 183 -6.16 -0.43 -14.35
C LEU A 183 -6.45 0.92 -13.67
N MET A 184 -5.98 2.06 -14.21
CA MET A 184 -6.18 3.38 -13.60
C MET A 184 -7.45 4.10 -14.06
N CYS A 185 -8.54 3.38 -14.36
CA CYS A 185 -9.78 4.00 -14.81
C CYS A 185 -10.38 5.03 -13.83
N SER A 186 -10.99 6.10 -14.33
CA SER A 186 -11.93 6.96 -13.62
C SER A 186 -12.81 7.74 -14.61
N PRO A 187 -14.15 7.58 -14.56
CA PRO A 187 -14.88 6.63 -13.73
C PRO A 187 -14.67 5.17 -14.20
N CYS A 188 -14.45 4.27 -13.26
CA CYS A 188 -14.40 2.82 -13.54
C CYS A 188 -15.80 2.24 -13.75
N ARG A 189 -15.91 1.23 -14.62
CA ARG A 189 -17.13 0.45 -14.81
C ARG A 189 -17.02 -0.87 -14.05
N SER A 190 -17.68 -0.97 -12.90
CA SER A 190 -17.66 -2.16 -12.03
C SER A 190 -18.01 -3.45 -12.78
N ALA A 191 -18.97 -3.41 -13.72
CA ALA A 191 -19.33 -4.55 -14.55
C ALA A 191 -18.15 -5.06 -15.43
N LEU A 192 -17.33 -4.16 -15.97
CA LEU A 192 -16.16 -4.54 -16.78
C LEU A 192 -15.09 -5.19 -15.90
N ILE A 193 -14.83 -4.63 -14.72
CA ILE A 193 -13.90 -5.21 -13.74
C ILE A 193 -14.36 -6.61 -13.35
N ALA A 194 -15.63 -6.75 -12.98
CA ALA A 194 -16.19 -8.02 -12.54
C ALA A 194 -16.19 -9.11 -13.64
N SER A 195 -16.28 -8.71 -14.91
CA SER A 195 -16.28 -9.62 -16.06
C SER A 195 -14.89 -9.91 -16.64
N HIS A 196 -13.84 -9.28 -16.10
CA HIS A 196 -12.49 -9.43 -16.63
C HIS A 196 -11.99 -10.86 -16.37
N LYS A 197 -11.46 -11.50 -17.43
CA LYS A 197 -10.94 -12.89 -17.36
C LYS A 197 -9.58 -12.98 -16.66
N GLY A 198 -8.81 -11.89 -16.68
CA GLY A 198 -7.54 -11.78 -15.96
C GLY A 198 -7.77 -11.39 -14.50
N ARG A 199 -6.74 -11.59 -13.67
CA ARG A 199 -6.78 -11.15 -12.28
C ARG A 199 -6.64 -9.63 -12.14
N PHE A 200 -5.86 -9.01 -13.02
CA PHE A 200 -5.60 -7.58 -13.07
C PHE A 200 -5.96 -7.01 -14.44
N LEU A 201 -6.60 -5.85 -14.46
CA LEU A 201 -6.82 -5.06 -15.65
C LEU A 201 -5.49 -4.58 -16.23
N PRO A 202 -5.42 -4.42 -17.56
CA PRO A 202 -4.19 -4.01 -18.22
C PRO A 202 -3.88 -2.53 -17.99
N LEU A 203 -2.59 -2.20 -18.11
CA LEU A 203 -2.15 -0.82 -18.34
C LEU A 203 -2.30 -0.47 -19.83
N THR A 204 -2.79 0.74 -20.06
CA THR A 204 -2.74 1.49 -21.32
C THR A 204 -1.30 1.82 -21.73
N PRO A 205 -1.07 2.12 -23.01
CA PRO A 205 0.22 2.62 -23.48
C PRO A 205 0.67 3.90 -22.77
N ALA A 206 -0.25 4.81 -22.44
CA ALA A 206 0.06 6.07 -21.78
C ALA A 206 0.53 5.89 -20.34
N GLU A 207 -0.08 4.98 -19.58
CA GLU A 207 0.39 4.62 -18.23
C GLU A 207 1.78 3.98 -18.27
N ARG A 208 2.03 3.07 -19.23
CA ARG A 208 3.36 2.46 -19.40
C ARG A 208 4.42 3.51 -19.77
N ALA A 209 4.10 4.44 -20.68
CA ALA A 209 4.97 5.54 -21.05
C ALA A 209 5.27 6.44 -19.84
N ARG A 210 4.27 6.72 -18.99
CA ARG A 210 4.45 7.50 -17.78
C ARG A 210 5.42 6.86 -16.78
N LEU A 211 5.35 5.54 -16.59
CA LEU A 211 6.31 4.83 -15.73
C LEU A 211 7.74 4.93 -16.27
N LEU A 212 7.91 4.84 -17.59
CA LEU A 212 9.21 5.03 -18.23
C LEU A 212 9.76 6.45 -18.01
N GLU A 213 8.91 7.48 -18.14
CA GLU A 213 9.31 8.86 -17.84
C GLU A 213 9.74 9.07 -16.39
N LEU A 214 9.05 8.43 -15.45
CA LEU A 214 9.31 8.57 -14.02
C LEU A 214 10.59 7.86 -13.57
N TYR A 215 10.83 6.66 -14.10
CA TYR A 215 11.82 5.74 -13.53
C TYR A 215 12.97 5.39 -14.46
N ASN A 216 12.97 5.91 -15.69
CA ASN A 216 14.12 5.89 -16.58
C ASN A 216 14.49 7.33 -17.00
N PRO A 217 14.80 8.23 -16.03
CA PRO A 217 15.29 9.55 -16.38
C PRO A 217 16.63 9.39 -17.11
N ARG A 218 16.72 10.01 -18.29
CA ARG A 218 17.93 10.01 -19.13
C ARG A 218 19.17 10.51 -18.41
#